data_AF-A0A512MHK9-F1
#
_entry.id   AF-A0A512MHK9-F1
#
_cell.length_a   1.000
_cell.length_b   1.000
_cell.length_c   1.000
_cell.angle_alpha   90.00
_cell.angle_beta   90.00
_cell.angle_gamma   90.00
#
_symmetry.space_group_name_H-M   'P 1'
#
loop_
_entity.id
_entity.type
_entity.pdbx_description
1 polymer ?
#
loop_
_entity_poly.entity_id
_entity_poly.type
_entity_poly.pdbx_seq_one_letter_code
_entity_poly.pdbx_strand_id
1 'polypeptide(L)'
;MFKSIQNWIRRRKFREGRTLSGFIARDVRREILIVSAARLDEGYITVRVRTVNVLYVSKGLIPEPEFEAPREMRFDEVWKWSGKNWGGLPDGTSIVENLR
;
A
#
# COMPACT_ATOMS: atom_id res chain seq x y z
N MET A 1 -10.39 21.48 20.17
CA MET A 1 -10.54 21.95 18.78
C MET A 1 -9.72 21.14 17.77
N PHE A 2 -8.41 20.93 17.99
CA PHE A 2 -7.55 20.17 17.06
C PHE A 2 -7.95 18.69 16.83
N LYS A 3 -8.39 17.96 17.87
CA LYS A 3 -8.83 16.56 17.74
C LYS A 3 -10.04 16.39 16.82
N SER A 4 -11.00 17.30 16.88
CA SER A 4 -12.21 17.25 16.05
C SER A 4 -11.89 17.43 14.57
N ILE A 5 -10.96 18.34 14.25
CA ILE A 5 -10.48 18.57 12.88
C ILE A 5 -9.68 17.35 12.38
N GLN A 6 -8.79 16.80 13.21
CA GLN A 6 -8.02 15.60 12.88
C GLN A 6 -8.93 14.40 12.60
N ASN A 7 -9.95 14.17 13.43
CA ASN A 7 -10.91 13.09 13.24
C ASN A 7 -11.73 13.29 11.96
N TRP A 8 -12.15 14.52 11.66
CA TRP A 8 -12.84 14.83 10.42
C TRP A 8 -11.98 14.53 9.18
N ILE A 9 -10.71 14.96 9.18
CA ILE A 9 -9.77 14.69 8.10
C ILE A 9 -9.54 13.18 7.94
N ARG A 10 -9.37 12.45 9.06
CA ARG A 10 -9.17 10.99 9.04
C ARG A 10 -10.39 10.28 8.45
N ARG A 11 -11.59 10.62 8.88
CA ARG A 11 -12.85 10.03 8.36
C ARG A 11 -13.03 10.32 6.86
N ARG A 12 -12.62 11.50 6.40
CA ARG A 12 -12.64 11.85 4.98
C ARG A 12 -11.59 11.06 4.17
N LYS A 13 -10.41 10.84 4.75
CA LYS A 13 -9.31 10.09 4.11
C LYS A 13 -9.62 8.61 4.03
N PHE A 14 -9.97 7.99 5.16
CA PHE A 14 -10.19 6.55 5.32
C PHE A 14 -11.67 6.17 5.16
N ARG A 15 -12.31 6.64 4.08
CA ARG A 15 -13.70 6.28 3.77
C ARG A 15 -13.78 4.86 3.23
N GLU A 16 -14.75 4.08 3.69
CA GLU A 16 -15.01 2.71 3.20
C GLU A 16 -15.26 2.68 1.69
N GLY A 17 -14.78 1.63 1.03
CA GLY A 17 -14.82 1.47 -0.43
C GLY A 17 -13.81 2.32 -1.20
N ARG A 18 -13.07 3.20 -0.53
CA ARG A 18 -12.03 4.01 -1.16
C ARG A 18 -10.72 3.24 -1.24
N THR A 19 -10.05 3.30 -2.39
CA THR A 19 -8.65 2.89 -2.52
C THR A 19 -7.74 4.10 -2.31
N LEU A 20 -6.80 3.97 -1.37
CA LEU A 20 -5.69 4.90 -1.22
C LEU A 20 -4.47 4.33 -1.95
N SER A 21 -3.77 5.17 -2.70
CA SER A 21 -2.57 4.78 -3.44
C SER A 21 -1.41 5.68 -3.03
N GLY A 22 -0.22 5.09 -2.90
CA GLY A 22 0.99 5.82 -2.53
C GLY A 22 2.24 5.03 -2.86
N PHE A 23 3.30 5.75 -3.27
CA PHE A 23 4.62 5.16 -3.44
C PHE A 23 5.27 4.94 -2.08
N ILE A 24 5.76 3.73 -1.84
CA ILE A 24 6.53 3.36 -0.65
C ILE A 24 8.03 3.19 -0.95
N ALA A 25 8.37 3.11 -2.25
CA ALA A 25 9.71 3.25 -2.80
C ALA A 25 9.61 3.84 -4.22
N ARG A 26 10.74 4.07 -4.90
CA ARG A 26 10.80 4.72 -6.23
C ARG A 26 9.93 4.02 -7.29
N ASP A 27 9.91 2.70 -7.26
CA ASP A 27 9.23 1.83 -8.22
C ASP A 27 8.19 0.93 -7.55
N VAL A 28 7.97 1.07 -6.24
CA VAL A 28 7.01 0.27 -5.48
C VAL A 28 5.82 1.14 -5.07
N ARG A 29 4.65 0.83 -5.62
CA ARG A 29 3.37 1.45 -5.28
C ARG A 29 2.58 0.51 -4.38
N ARG A 30 1.99 1.06 -3.32
CA ARG A 30 1.05 0.36 -2.46
C ARG A 30 -0.34 0.94 -2.63
N GLU A 31 -1.31 0.04 -2.75
CA GLU A 31 -2.72 0.33 -2.83
C GLU A 31 -3.44 -0.32 -1.66
N ILE A 32 -4.36 0.43 -1.07
CA ILE A 32 -4.99 0.08 0.20
C ILE A 32 -6.47 0.37 0.05
N LEU A 33 -7.25 -0.69 -0.13
CA LEU A 33 -8.69 -0.63 -0.17
C LEU A 33 -9.21 -0.61 1.27
N ILE A 34 -9.91 0.46 1.63
CA ILE A 34 -10.56 0.57 2.95
C ILE A 34 -11.82 -0.29 2.93
N VAL A 35 -11.76 -1.43 3.64
CA VAL A 35 -12.91 -2.33 3.80
C VAL A 35 -13.81 -1.81 4.91
N SER A 36 -13.23 -1.43 6.05
CA SER A 36 -13.98 -0.81 7.14
C SER A 36 -13.18 0.24 7.89
N ALA A 37 -13.87 1.30 8.29
CA ALA A 37 -13.36 2.39 9.13
C ALA A 37 -14.03 2.43 10.52
N ALA A 38 -14.72 1.36 10.92
CA ALA A 38 -15.47 1.31 12.18
C ALA A 38 -14.60 1.61 13.42
N ARG A 39 -13.33 1.20 13.41
CA ARG A 39 -12.36 1.38 14.51
C ARG A 39 -11.38 2.54 14.27
N LEU A 40 -11.70 3.46 13.37
CA LEU A 40 -10.79 4.55 12.99
C LEU A 40 -10.43 5.45 14.18
N ASP A 41 -11.38 5.69 15.08
CA ASP A 41 -11.17 6.50 16.29
C ASP A 41 -10.26 5.78 17.30
N GLU A 42 -10.16 4.45 17.23
CA GLU A 42 -9.23 3.63 18.03
C GLU A 42 -7.83 3.51 17.40
N GLY A 43 -7.64 4.01 16.17
CA GLY A 43 -6.37 3.89 15.46
C GLY A 43 -6.33 2.85 14.36
N TYR A 44 -7.40 2.09 14.17
CA TYR A 44 -7.41 0.90 13.32
C TYR A 44 -8.37 1.02 12.15
N ILE A 45 -8.02 0.34 11.06
CA ILE A 45 -8.85 0.19 9.87
C ILE A 45 -8.75 -1.24 9.36
N THR A 46 -9.83 -1.75 8.78
CA THR A 46 -9.79 -3.02 8.05
C THR A 46 -9.52 -2.71 6.59
N VAL A 47 -8.47 -3.30 6.03
CA VAL A 47 -8.00 -3.00 4.68
C VAL A 47 -7.65 -4.25 3.91
N ARG A 48 -7.76 -4.18 2.58
CA ARG A 48 -7.02 -5.06 1.69
C ARG A 48 -5.84 -4.31 1.13
N VAL A 49 -4.68 -4.95 1.11
CA VAL A 49 -3.43 -4.34 0.64
C VAL A 49 -3.00 -5.01 -0.64
N ARG A 50 -2.47 -4.22 -1.56
CA ARG A 50 -1.73 -4.68 -2.72
C ARG A 50 -0.47 -3.87 -2.83
N THR A 51 0.67 -4.53 -3.03
CA THR A 51 1.95 -3.86 -3.27
C THR A 51 2.47 -4.30 -4.63
N VAL A 52 2.85 -3.36 -5.48
CA VAL A 52 3.22 -3.60 -6.86
C VAL A 52 4.52 -2.89 -7.21
N ASN A 53 5.43 -3.58 -7.89
CA ASN A 53 6.50 -2.91 -8.63
C ASN A 53 5.92 -2.40 -9.97
N VAL A 54 5.74 -1.09 -10.08
CA VAL A 54 5.05 -0.47 -11.22
C VAL A 54 5.85 -0.62 -12.51
N LEU A 55 7.19 -0.70 -12.41
CA LEU A 55 8.04 -0.97 -13.57
C LEU A 55 7.82 -2.40 -14.07
N TYR A 56 7.72 -3.38 -13.18
CA TYR A 56 7.56 -4.78 -13.59
C TYR A 56 6.20 -5.02 -14.24
N VAL A 57 5.14 -4.46 -13.66
CA VAL A 57 3.79 -4.57 -14.25
C VAL A 57 3.72 -3.84 -15.59
N SER A 58 4.25 -2.62 -15.69
CA SER A 58 4.24 -1.88 -16.97
C SER A 58 5.07 -2.53 -18.09
N LYS A 59 6.06 -3.35 -17.72
CA LYS A 59 6.87 -4.14 -18.65
C LYS A 59 6.32 -5.56 -18.90
N GLY A 60 5.21 -5.93 -18.27
CA GLY A 60 4.62 -7.27 -18.41
C GLY A 60 5.46 -8.39 -17.80
N LEU A 61 6.41 -8.07 -16.91
CA LEU A 61 7.27 -9.06 -16.25
C LEU A 61 6.51 -9.85 -15.18
N ILE A 62 5.51 -9.22 -14.56
CA ILE A 62 4.58 -9.85 -13.64
C ILE A 62 3.16 -9.34 -13.94
N PRO A 63 2.12 -10.17 -13.75
CA PRO A 63 0.75 -9.68 -13.74
C PRO A 63 0.56 -8.72 -12.55
N GLU A 64 -0.39 -7.80 -12.68
CA GLU A 64 -0.77 -6.97 -11.54
C GLU A 64 -1.36 -7.87 -10.44
N PRO A 65 -0.83 -7.83 -9.21
CA PRO A 65 -1.33 -8.70 -8.16
C PRO A 65 -2.78 -8.37 -7.81
N GLU A 66 -3.49 -9.32 -7.23
CA GLU A 66 -4.79 -9.04 -6.61
C GLU A 66 -4.62 -8.40 -5.23
N PHE A 67 -5.71 -7.86 -4.70
CA PHE A 67 -5.74 -7.43 -3.32
C PHE A 67 -5.65 -8.62 -2.37
N GLU A 68 -4.76 -8.54 -1.38
CA GLU A 68 -4.66 -9.51 -0.29
C GLU A 68 -5.99 -9.62 0.48
N ALA A 69 -6.12 -10.68 1.29
CA ALA A 69 -7.26 -10.84 2.19
C ALA A 69 -7.41 -9.64 3.14
N PRO A 70 -8.64 -9.29 3.55
CA PRO A 70 -8.86 -8.23 4.53
C PRO A 70 -8.07 -8.50 5.82
N ARG A 71 -7.37 -7.50 6.31
CA ARG A 71 -6.71 -7.52 7.61
C ARG A 71 -6.89 -6.19 8.33
N GLU A 72 -6.85 -6.25 9.65
CA GLU A 72 -6.79 -5.05 10.48
C GLU A 72 -5.38 -4.46 10.45
N MET A 73 -5.29 -3.13 10.36
CA MET A 73 -4.03 -2.41 10.33
C MET A 73 -4.17 -1.08 11.04
N ARG A 74 -3.12 -0.64 11.74
CA ARG A 74 -3.10 0.72 12.28
C ARG A 74 -2.93 1.73 11.15
N PHE A 75 -3.71 2.81 11.15
CA PHE A 75 -3.70 3.75 10.02
C PHE A 75 -2.36 4.48 9.84
N ASP A 76 -1.53 4.53 10.89
CA ASP A 76 -0.17 5.10 10.88
C ASP A 76 0.90 4.14 10.34
N GLU A 77 0.56 2.87 10.10
CA GLU A 77 1.45 1.83 9.59
C GLU A 77 1.19 1.46 8.13
N VAL A 78 0.06 1.89 7.60
CA VAL A 78 -0.41 1.76 6.21
C VAL A 78 0.70 1.98 5.17
N TRP A 79 1.54 3.00 5.39
CA TRP A 79 2.62 3.37 4.48
C TRP A 79 4.02 2.95 4.96
N LYS A 80 4.13 2.34 6.14
CA LYS A 80 5.41 1.82 6.61
C LYS A 80 5.81 0.64 5.72
N TRP A 81 7.02 0.72 5.20
CA TRP A 81 7.64 -0.33 4.40
C TRP A 81 8.84 -0.88 5.14
N SER A 82 8.79 -2.17 5.45
CA SER A 82 9.88 -2.93 6.07
C SER A 82 10.48 -3.97 5.13
N GLY A 83 10.04 -4.01 3.87
CA GLY A 83 10.58 -4.94 2.89
C GLY A 83 11.98 -4.53 2.43
N LYS A 84 12.73 -5.52 1.93
CA LYS A 84 14.03 -5.28 1.28
C LYS A 84 13.85 -4.30 0.12
N ASN A 85 14.88 -3.52 -0.21
CA ASN A 85 14.90 -2.76 -1.46
C ASN A 85 14.72 -3.75 -2.62
N TRP A 86 13.72 -3.54 -3.47
CA TRP A 86 13.46 -4.37 -4.65
C TRP A 86 14.49 -4.00 -5.75
N GLY A 87 15.77 -4.29 -5.49
CA GLY A 87 16.87 -4.09 -6.42
C GLY A 87 17.07 -5.26 -7.40
N GLY A 88 16.12 -6.19 -7.46
CA GLY A 88 16.18 -7.39 -8.27
C GLY A 88 14.82 -7.80 -8.82
N LEU A 89 14.86 -8.43 -9.98
CA LEU A 89 13.77 -9.08 -10.70
C LEU A 89 13.01 -10.06 -9.77
N PRO A 90 11.78 -10.47 -10.15
CA PRO A 90 10.94 -11.34 -9.33
C PRO A 90 11.58 -12.68 -8.94
N ASP A 91 12.57 -13.14 -9.72
CA ASP A 91 13.36 -14.36 -9.50
C ASP A 91 14.59 -14.13 -8.59
N GLY A 92 14.80 -12.90 -8.11
CA GLY A 92 15.93 -12.50 -7.27
C GLY A 92 17.18 -12.07 -8.04
N THR A 93 17.19 -12.12 -9.37
CA THR A 93 18.33 -11.62 -10.16
C THR A 93 18.37 -10.11 -10.22
N SER A 94 19.55 -9.49 -10.29
CA SER A 94 19.60 -8.03 -10.33
C SER A 94 19.25 -7.50 -11.72
N ILE A 95 18.51 -6.39 -11.80
CA ILE A 95 18.34 -5.66 -13.08
C ILE A 95 19.71 -5.28 -13.66
N VAL A 96 20.72 -5.10 -12.81
CA VAL A 96 22.09 -4.74 -13.18
C VAL A 96 22.80 -5.88 -13.93
N GLU A 97 22.39 -7.14 -13.77
CA GLU A 97 23.03 -8.29 -14.43
C GLU A 97 22.57 -8.48 -15.88
N ASN A 98 21.41 -7.94 -16.26
CA ASN A 98 20.86 -8.04 -17.63
C ASN A 98 21.20 -6.83 -18.53
N LEU A 99 21.99 -5.87 -18.03
CA LEU A 99 22.57 -4.79 -18.82
C LEU A 99 24.00 -5.19 -19.23
N ARG A 100 24.12 -6.13 -20.16
CA ARG A 100 25.36 -6.39 -20.91
C ARG A 100 25.11 -6.30 -22.41
#